data_AF-A0A7J6VBK4-F1
#
_entry.id   AF-A0A7J6VBK4-F1
#
_cell.length_a   1.000
_cell.length_b   1.000
_cell.length_c   1.000
_cell.angle_alpha   90.00
_cell.angle_beta   90.00
_cell.angle_gamma   90.00
#
_symmetry.space_group_name_H-M   'P 1'
#
loop_
_entity.id
_entity.type
_entity.pdbx_description
1 polymer ?
#
loop_
_entity_poly.entity_id
_entity_poly.type
_entity_poly.pdbx_seq_one_letter_code
_entity_poly.pdbx_strand_id
1 'polypeptide(L)'
;MSSKKKHKNVDKNRTSCNVKKQKLDNEDVIYKKLDFSSTVSVDLDVVEDWYKFLEVIDNIRRTVVANFDINSLLLPPADLAPDPLFIKFKSSKSKTEIWLYVRRYDLYIITFTDDITGTWYEFSPSSDVTKLEGVKKKTSLRFHYTYSRYHKRN
;
A
#
# COMPACT_ATOMS: atom_id res chain seq x y z
N MET A 1 -23.43 33.62 -66.74
CA MET A 1 -22.36 32.65 -66.41
C MET A 1 -22.36 32.44 -64.91
N SER A 2 -22.71 31.22 -64.50
CA SER A 2 -23.05 30.81 -63.14
C SER A 2 -21.90 29.98 -62.59
N SER A 3 -21.51 30.20 -61.34
CA SER A 3 -20.89 29.17 -60.52
C SER A 3 -21.18 29.45 -59.05
N LYS A 4 -22.32 28.91 -58.63
CA LYS A 4 -22.74 28.67 -57.24
C LYS A 4 -21.67 27.85 -56.52
N LYS A 5 -21.01 28.41 -55.50
CA LYS A 5 -20.33 27.60 -54.49
C LYS A 5 -21.38 27.04 -53.53
N LYS A 6 -21.60 25.73 -53.63
CA LYS A 6 -22.49 24.95 -52.75
C LYS A 6 -21.89 24.92 -51.34
N HIS A 7 -22.58 25.51 -50.37
CA HIS A 7 -22.46 25.09 -48.98
C HIS A 7 -23.08 23.70 -48.85
N LYS A 8 -22.24 22.69 -48.67
CA LYS A 8 -22.68 21.34 -48.34
C LYS A 8 -22.85 21.29 -46.83
N ASN A 9 -24.11 21.33 -46.38
CA ASN A 9 -24.52 20.82 -45.08
C ASN A 9 -24.05 19.36 -44.99
N VAL A 10 -23.13 19.08 -44.08
CA VAL A 10 -22.90 17.71 -43.59
C VAL A 10 -23.46 17.68 -42.18
N ASP A 11 -24.77 17.55 -42.14
CA ASP A 11 -25.48 17.06 -40.98
C ASP A 11 -25.33 15.53 -40.93
N LYS A 12 -25.18 15.02 -39.71
CA LYS A 12 -25.35 13.62 -39.29
C LYS A 12 -24.24 12.64 -39.68
N ASN A 13 -23.27 12.52 -38.78
CA ASN A 13 -22.90 11.20 -38.26
C ASN A 13 -22.50 11.33 -36.78
N ARG A 14 -23.52 11.52 -35.93
CA ARG A 14 -23.44 11.10 -34.52
C ARG A 14 -23.48 9.58 -34.55
N THR A 15 -22.33 8.95 -34.80
CA THR A 15 -22.15 7.56 -34.45
C THR A 15 -22.17 7.55 -32.93
N SER A 16 -23.34 7.24 -32.38
CA SER A 16 -23.50 6.94 -30.97
C SER A 16 -22.46 5.86 -30.65
N CYS A 17 -21.43 6.25 -29.90
CA CYS A 17 -20.55 5.30 -29.27
C CYS A 17 -21.42 4.62 -28.22
N ASN A 18 -22.09 3.55 -28.63
CA ASN A 18 -22.81 2.65 -27.77
C ASN A 18 -21.74 1.87 -27.02
N VAL A 19 -21.11 2.54 -26.05
CA VAL A 19 -20.28 1.88 -25.05
C VAL A 19 -21.25 1.00 -24.29
N LYS A 20 -21.42 -0.23 -24.78
CA LYS A 20 -21.85 -1.33 -23.93
C LYS A 20 -20.92 -1.25 -22.74
N LYS A 21 -21.45 -0.83 -21.60
CA LYS A 21 -20.83 -1.10 -20.30
C LYS A 21 -20.72 -2.61 -20.26
N GLN A 22 -19.59 -3.14 -20.71
CA GLN A 22 -19.12 -4.41 -20.21
C GLN A 22 -18.97 -4.16 -18.71
N LYS A 23 -19.95 -4.67 -17.97
CA LYS A 23 -19.71 -5.11 -16.63
C LYS A 23 -18.53 -6.08 -16.74
N LEU A 24 -17.35 -5.60 -16.35
CA LEU A 24 -16.27 -6.48 -15.88
C LEU A 24 -16.77 -7.06 -14.56
N ASP A 25 -17.74 -7.95 -14.66
CA ASP A 25 -18.06 -8.88 -13.60
C ASP A 25 -16.96 -9.94 -13.67
N ASN A 26 -16.23 -10.07 -12.57
CA ASN A 26 -15.03 -10.88 -12.33
C ASN A 26 -13.69 -10.14 -12.53
N GLU A 27 -13.44 -9.16 -11.67
CA GLU A 27 -12.14 -9.15 -11.01
C GLU A 27 -12.03 -10.46 -10.24
N ASP A 28 -11.36 -11.46 -10.83
CA ASP A 28 -10.81 -12.58 -10.07
C ASP A 28 -9.79 -11.96 -9.10
N VAL A 29 -10.30 -11.57 -7.92
CA VAL A 29 -9.48 -11.10 -6.81
C VAL A 29 -8.66 -12.29 -6.37
N ILE A 30 -7.44 -12.41 -6.92
CA ILE A 30 -6.46 -13.38 -6.47
C ILE A 30 -6.08 -12.98 -5.05
N TYR A 31 -6.59 -13.72 -4.06
CA TYR A 31 -6.11 -13.63 -2.69
C TYR A 31 -4.69 -14.21 -2.68
N LYS A 32 -3.69 -13.33 -2.58
CA LYS A 32 -2.34 -13.79 -2.27
C LYS A 32 -2.33 -14.11 -0.78
N LYS A 33 -2.18 -15.39 -0.44
CA LYS A 33 -1.89 -15.80 0.93
C LYS A 33 -0.61 -15.09 1.36
N LEU A 34 -0.72 -14.25 2.38
CA LEU A 34 0.43 -13.48 2.87
C LEU A 34 1.33 -14.41 3.67
N ASP A 35 2.63 -14.35 3.37
CA ASP A 35 3.65 -14.98 4.20
C ASP A 35 4.02 -14.02 5.34
N PHE A 36 3.71 -14.39 6.58
CA PHE A 36 4.03 -13.62 7.77
C PHE A 36 5.42 -13.95 8.36
N SER A 37 6.26 -14.70 7.65
CA SER A 37 7.61 -15.08 8.09
C SER A 37 8.52 -13.87 8.40
N SER A 38 8.26 -12.71 7.78
CA SER A 38 8.96 -11.44 8.01
C SER A 38 8.38 -10.59 9.14
N THR A 39 7.67 -11.18 10.11
CA THR A 39 7.04 -10.41 11.20
C THR A 39 8.03 -10.02 12.29
N VAL A 40 8.11 -8.72 12.59
CA VAL A 40 8.78 -8.18 13.79
C VAL A 40 7.71 -7.75 14.79
N SER A 41 7.78 -8.24 16.02
CA SER A 41 6.87 -7.84 17.10
C SER A 41 7.49 -6.76 17.97
N VAL A 42 6.71 -5.73 18.29
CA VAL A 42 7.09 -4.58 19.12
C VAL A 42 6.10 -4.46 20.27
N ASP A 43 6.60 -4.55 21.50
CA ASP A 43 5.80 -4.29 22.70
C ASP A 43 5.94 -2.83 23.12
N LEU A 44 4.91 -2.03 22.86
CA LEU A 44 4.87 -0.59 23.13
C LEU A 44 5.02 -0.25 24.62
N ASP A 45 4.67 -1.17 25.52
CA ASP A 45 4.82 -0.91 26.96
C ASP A 45 6.28 -1.01 27.41
N VAL A 46 7.12 -1.57 26.56
CA VAL A 46 8.53 -1.85 26.83
C VAL A 46 9.45 -0.87 26.08
N VAL A 47 8.93 -0.12 25.11
CA VAL A 47 9.66 0.91 24.34
C VAL A 47 10.02 2.14 25.19
N GLU A 48 9.48 2.28 26.41
CA GLU A 48 9.95 3.29 27.37
C GLU A 48 11.43 3.06 27.76
N ASP A 49 11.95 1.85 27.57
CA ASP A 49 13.38 1.52 27.70
C ASP A 49 14.11 1.73 26.35
N TRP A 50 15.03 2.71 26.34
CA TRP A 50 15.80 3.08 25.15
C TRP A 50 16.58 1.91 24.53
N TYR A 51 17.12 1.00 25.33
CA TYR A 51 17.92 -0.13 24.80
C TYR A 51 17.04 -1.15 24.06
N LYS A 52 15.84 -1.40 24.58
CA LYS A 52 14.88 -2.31 23.96
C LYS A 52 14.31 -1.73 22.68
N PHE A 53 14.14 -0.40 22.62
CA PHE A 53 13.84 0.28 21.38
C PHE A 53 14.95 0.07 20.33
N LEU A 54 16.21 0.23 20.69
CA LEU A 54 17.33 0.00 19.77
C LEU A 54 17.40 -1.45 19.27
N GLU A 55 17.10 -2.43 20.14
CA GLU A 55 17.01 -3.84 19.76
C GLU A 55 15.90 -4.09 18.73
N VAL A 56 14.72 -3.47 18.92
CA VAL A 56 13.64 -3.51 17.93
C VAL A 56 14.09 -2.95 16.58
N ILE A 57 14.78 -1.81 16.58
CA ILE A 57 15.30 -1.21 15.35
C ILE A 57 16.32 -2.12 14.67
N ASP A 58 17.22 -2.74 15.43
CA ASP A 58 18.19 -3.70 14.88
C ASP A 58 17.51 -4.93 14.28
N ASN A 59 16.50 -5.47 14.98
CA ASN A 59 15.69 -6.58 14.48
C ASN A 59 14.97 -6.22 13.17
N ILE A 60 14.35 -5.02 13.09
CA ILE A 60 13.75 -4.54 11.84
C ILE A 60 14.78 -4.51 10.72
N ARG A 61 15.97 -3.94 10.95
CA ARG A 61 17.03 -3.86 9.94
C ARG A 61 17.45 -5.24 9.45
N ARG A 62 17.70 -6.19 10.36
CA ARG A 62 18.08 -7.56 10.03
C ARG A 62 16.99 -8.29 9.26
N THR A 63 15.72 -8.14 9.63
CA THR A 63 14.60 -8.75 8.92
C THR A 63 14.41 -8.17 7.53
N VAL A 64 14.59 -6.85 7.36
CA VAL A 64 14.51 -6.18 6.05
C VAL A 64 15.53 -6.76 5.07
N VAL A 65 16.76 -7.05 5.52
CA VAL A 65 17.82 -7.63 4.69
C VAL A 65 17.92 -9.16 4.79
N ALA A 66 17.01 -9.81 5.53
CA ALA A 66 17.03 -11.26 5.66
C ALA A 66 16.89 -11.92 4.28
N ASN A 67 17.76 -12.90 4.01
CA ASN A 67 17.94 -13.58 2.72
C ASN A 67 18.65 -12.75 1.64
N PHE A 68 19.20 -11.59 2.00
CA PHE A 68 20.09 -10.78 1.17
C PHE A 68 21.49 -10.74 1.80
N ASP A 69 22.50 -10.33 1.04
CA ASP A 69 23.88 -10.26 1.53
C ASP A 69 23.97 -9.29 2.72
N ILE A 70 24.03 -9.89 3.92
CA ILE A 70 23.97 -9.23 5.24
C ILE A 70 25.14 -8.26 5.43
N ASN A 71 26.21 -8.41 4.63
CA ASN A 71 27.38 -7.54 4.70
C ASN A 71 27.14 -6.16 4.09
N SER A 72 26.04 -5.98 3.36
CA SER A 72 25.59 -4.68 2.88
C SER A 72 24.30 -4.30 3.63
N LEU A 73 24.31 -3.19 4.38
CA LEU A 73 23.11 -2.58 4.97
C LEU A 73 22.21 -1.92 3.91
N LEU A 74 22.19 -2.47 2.69
CA LEU A 74 21.43 -1.97 1.56
C LEU A 74 20.05 -2.62 1.55
N LEU A 75 19.04 -1.83 1.19
CA LEU A 75 17.70 -2.37 0.97
C LEU A 75 17.72 -3.29 -0.26
N PRO A 76 16.99 -4.41 -0.23
CA PRO A 76 16.85 -5.25 -1.41
C PRO A 76 16.12 -4.49 -2.52
N PRO A 77 16.45 -4.73 -3.79
CA PRO A 77 15.70 -4.18 -4.91
C PRO A 77 14.29 -4.81 -4.96
N ALA A 78 13.35 -4.10 -5.58
CA ALA A 78 11.92 -4.43 -5.54
C ALA A 78 11.56 -5.80 -6.15
N ASP A 79 12.33 -6.25 -7.13
CA ASP A 79 12.21 -7.55 -7.78
C ASP A 79 12.65 -8.71 -6.88
N LEU A 80 13.64 -8.47 -6.02
CA LEU A 80 14.16 -9.48 -5.09
C LEU A 80 13.38 -9.54 -3.77
N ALA A 81 12.72 -8.45 -3.37
CA ALA A 81 11.88 -8.40 -2.17
C ALA A 81 10.45 -7.88 -2.47
N PRO A 82 9.65 -8.66 -3.22
CA PRO A 82 8.29 -8.27 -3.57
C PRO A 82 7.33 -8.31 -2.37
N ASP A 83 7.65 -9.09 -1.34
CA ASP A 83 6.81 -9.26 -0.16
C ASP A 83 7.10 -8.20 0.90
N PRO A 84 6.06 -7.70 1.60
CA PRO A 84 6.23 -6.70 2.64
C PRO A 84 6.91 -7.27 3.90
N LEU A 85 7.49 -6.36 4.68
CA LEU A 85 7.81 -6.55 6.09
C LEU A 85 6.55 -6.29 6.90
N PHE A 86 6.26 -7.15 7.88
CA PHE A 86 5.17 -6.94 8.83
C PHE A 86 5.74 -6.48 10.17
N ILE A 87 5.21 -5.38 10.70
CA ILE A 87 5.57 -4.91 12.04
C ILE A 87 4.32 -4.95 12.91
N LYS A 88 4.34 -5.77 13.95
CA LYS A 88 3.23 -5.96 14.86
C LYS A 88 3.48 -5.19 16.15
N PHE A 89 2.77 -4.09 16.35
CA PHE A 89 2.75 -3.36 17.61
C PHE A 89 1.71 -3.96 18.55
N LYS A 90 2.10 -4.19 19.80
CA LYS A 90 1.22 -4.64 20.88
C LYS A 90 1.34 -3.71 22.06
N SER A 91 0.25 -3.49 22.78
CA SER A 91 0.28 -2.90 24.12
C SER A 91 -0.60 -3.74 25.04
N SER A 92 -0.05 -4.17 26.17
CA SER A 92 -0.77 -4.80 27.28
C SER A 92 -1.73 -3.83 27.97
N LYS A 93 -1.43 -2.52 27.96
CA LYS A 93 -2.31 -1.47 28.51
C LYS A 93 -3.63 -1.38 27.73
N SER A 94 -3.55 -1.30 26.40
CA SER A 94 -4.74 -1.18 25.55
C SER A 94 -5.32 -2.51 25.08
N LYS A 95 -4.57 -3.62 25.24
CA LYS A 95 -4.86 -4.94 24.67
C LYS A 95 -5.16 -4.88 23.17
N THR A 96 -4.46 -3.99 22.47
CA THR A 96 -4.63 -3.73 21.03
C THR A 96 -3.38 -4.18 20.30
N GLU A 97 -3.59 -4.75 19.12
CA GLU A 97 -2.53 -5.08 18.18
C GLU A 97 -2.74 -4.32 16.87
N ILE A 98 -1.70 -3.59 16.44
CA ILE A 98 -1.68 -2.90 15.16
C ILE A 98 -0.60 -3.55 14.30
N TRP A 99 -0.95 -3.89 13.06
CA TRP A 99 -0.01 -4.43 12.10
C TRP A 99 0.28 -3.40 11.03
N LEU A 100 1.55 -3.05 10.85
CA LEU A 100 2.02 -2.25 9.72
C LEU A 100 2.54 -3.16 8.61
N TYR A 101 2.23 -2.78 7.39
CA TYR A 101 2.67 -3.45 6.18
C TYR A 101 3.62 -2.49 5.48
N VAL A 102 4.89 -2.88 5.41
CA VAL A 102 5.99 -2.01 5.01
C VAL A 102 6.67 -2.61 3.77
N ARG A 103 6.83 -1.81 2.72
CA ARG A 103 7.58 -2.25 1.54
C ARG A 103 9.06 -2.40 1.86
N ARG A 104 9.66 -3.56 1.57
CA ARG A 104 11.04 -3.84 1.97
C ARG A 104 12.09 -3.01 1.23
N TYR A 105 11.83 -2.67 -0.03
CA TYR A 105 12.79 -1.99 -0.90
C TYR A 105 12.93 -0.48 -0.64
N ASP A 106 11.96 0.15 0.04
CA ASP A 106 11.97 1.58 0.35
C ASP A 106 11.47 1.95 1.77
N LEU A 107 11.06 0.96 2.55
CA LEU A 107 10.53 1.09 3.91
C LEU A 107 9.29 1.97 4.06
N TYR A 108 8.55 2.22 2.97
CA TYR A 108 7.28 2.93 3.06
C TYR A 108 6.19 2.05 3.66
N ILE A 109 5.44 2.63 4.60
CA ILE A 109 4.22 2.02 5.12
C ILE A 109 3.14 2.17 4.05
N ILE A 110 2.67 1.04 3.53
CA ILE A 110 1.64 1.01 2.48
C ILE A 110 0.23 0.83 3.04
N THR A 111 0.12 0.20 4.21
CA THR A 111 -1.15 0.01 4.90
C THR A 111 -0.96 -0.45 6.34
N PHE A 112 -2.04 -0.47 7.12
CA PHE A 112 -2.07 -1.07 8.44
C PHE A 112 -3.44 -1.70 8.76
N THR A 113 -3.45 -2.61 9.73
CA THR A 113 -4.67 -3.21 10.28
C THR A 113 -4.71 -3.09 11.80
N ASP A 114 -5.90 -3.09 12.39
CA ASP A 114 -6.11 -3.25 13.83
C ASP A 114 -6.87 -4.55 14.12
N ASP A 115 -6.50 -5.23 15.20
CA ASP A 115 -7.10 -6.50 15.62
C ASP A 115 -8.50 -6.34 16.22
N ILE A 116 -8.77 -5.23 16.90
CA ILE A 116 -10.04 -4.97 17.58
C ILE A 116 -11.21 -5.00 16.60
N THR A 117 -11.11 -4.22 15.53
CA THR A 117 -12.16 -4.10 14.53
C THR A 117 -11.93 -5.03 13.33
N GLY A 118 -10.72 -5.56 13.18
CA GLY A 118 -10.31 -6.30 11.98
C GLY A 118 -10.36 -5.41 10.74
N THR A 119 -10.15 -4.09 10.90
CA THR A 119 -10.21 -3.13 9.81
C THR A 119 -8.83 -2.99 9.17
N TRP A 120 -8.84 -2.95 7.85
CA TRP A 120 -7.71 -2.63 7.00
C TRP A 120 -7.81 -1.19 6.53
N TYR A 121 -6.77 -0.40 6.81
CA TYR A 121 -6.68 1.01 6.47
C TYR A 121 -5.71 1.26 5.32
N GLU A 122 -6.26 1.64 4.17
CA GLU A 122 -5.49 1.82 2.94
C GLU A 122 -5.28 3.31 2.64
N PHE A 123 -4.04 3.72 2.36
CA PHE A 123 -3.76 5.10 1.93
C PHE A 123 -4.33 5.39 0.54
N SER A 124 -4.69 6.64 0.26
CA SER A 124 -5.26 7.05 -1.02
C SER A 124 -4.30 7.95 -1.82
N PRO A 125 -4.10 7.71 -3.12
CA PRO A 125 -4.44 6.50 -3.88
C PRO A 125 -3.46 5.36 -3.54
N SER A 126 -3.93 4.11 -3.64
CA SER A 126 -3.04 2.96 -3.60
C SER A 126 -3.18 2.14 -4.88
N SER A 127 -2.05 1.91 -5.55
CA SER A 127 -1.94 0.98 -6.69
C SER A 127 -1.33 -0.36 -6.28
N ASP A 128 -0.76 -0.44 -5.08
CA ASP A 128 0.24 -1.46 -4.75
C ASP A 128 -0.25 -2.46 -3.67
N VAL A 129 -1.50 -2.37 -3.22
CA VAL A 129 -1.93 -3.13 -2.03
C VAL A 129 -2.77 -4.33 -2.41
N THR A 130 -2.16 -5.51 -2.27
CA THR A 130 -2.88 -6.79 -2.35
C THR A 130 -3.85 -6.94 -1.18
N LYS A 131 -5.07 -7.39 -1.46
CA LYS A 131 -6.10 -7.61 -0.43
C LYS A 131 -5.62 -8.65 0.58
N LEU A 132 -5.61 -8.26 1.85
CA LEU A 132 -5.13 -9.09 2.94
C LEU A 132 -6.21 -10.09 3.38
N GLU A 133 -5.83 -11.37 3.56
CA GLU A 133 -6.73 -12.39 4.11
C GLU A 133 -7.03 -12.12 5.60
N GLY A 134 -8.24 -12.48 6.06
CA GLY A 134 -8.65 -12.31 7.46
C GLY A 134 -9.16 -10.92 7.85
N VAL A 135 -9.15 -9.97 6.91
CA VAL A 135 -9.72 -8.62 7.11
C VAL A 135 -11.25 -8.66 7.09
N LYS A 136 -11.88 -8.08 8.11
CA LYS A 136 -13.35 -7.98 8.21
C LYS A 136 -13.89 -6.77 7.44
N LYS A 137 -13.15 -5.66 7.44
CA LYS A 137 -13.57 -4.39 6.85
C LYS A 137 -12.41 -3.67 6.19
N LYS A 138 -12.67 -2.99 5.06
CA LYS A 138 -11.70 -2.09 4.42
C LYS A 138 -12.14 -0.64 4.60
N THR A 139 -11.21 0.24 4.96
CA THR A 139 -11.42 1.68 5.10
C THR A 139 -10.32 2.44 4.37
N SER A 140 -10.69 3.23 3.37
CA SER A 140 -9.73 4.09 2.67
C SER A 140 -9.49 5.39 3.44
N LEU A 141 -8.23 5.69 3.69
CA LEU A 141 -7.77 6.93 4.29
C LEU A 141 -7.81 8.04 3.24
N ARG A 142 -8.16 9.25 3.66
CA ARG A 142 -8.32 10.41 2.75
C ARG A 142 -7.00 11.15 2.47
N PHE A 143 -5.87 10.53 2.78
CA PHE A 143 -4.55 11.12 2.61
C PHE A 143 -3.58 10.09 2.03
N HIS A 144 -2.53 10.60 1.39
CA HIS A 144 -1.47 9.82 0.77
C HIS A 144 -0.43 9.40 1.81
N TYR A 145 0.24 8.27 1.58
CA TYR A 145 1.39 7.83 2.38
C TYR A 145 2.65 8.70 2.20
N THR A 146 2.62 9.70 1.31
CA THR A 146 3.77 10.58 1.07
C THR A 146 3.67 11.81 1.94
N TYR A 147 4.79 12.23 2.51
CA TYR A 147 4.88 13.53 3.15
C TYR A 147 4.70 14.62 2.09
N SER A 148 3.74 15.51 2.31
CA SER A 148 3.58 16.71 1.49
C SER A 148 4.88 17.50 1.57
N ARG A 149 5.59 17.60 0.43
CA ARG A 149 6.75 18.47 0.34
C ARG A 149 6.28 19.89 0.64
N TYR A 150 6.71 20.46 1.75
CA TYR A 150 6.68 21.91 1.95
C TYR A 150 7.60 22.51 0.89
N HIS A 151 7.06 22.80 -0.28
CA HIS A 151 7.70 23.69 -1.24
C HIS A 151 7.68 25.10 -0.63
N LYS A 152 8.72 25.45 0.13
CA LYS A 152 9.08 26.86 0.31
C LYS A 152 9.42 27.37 -1.10
N ARG A 153 8.52 28.18 -1.65
CA ARG A 153 8.82 29.05 -2.78
C ARG A 153 9.90 30.02 -2.30
N ASN A 154 11.08 29.96 -2.91
CA ASN A 154 11.96 31.12 -2.99
C ASN A 154 11.39 32.08 -4.05
#